data_AF-J9EK63-F1
#
_entry.id   AF-J9EK63-F1
#
_cell.length_a   1.000
_cell.length_b   1.000
_cell.length_c   1.000
_cell.angle_alpha   90.00
_cell.angle_beta   90.00
_cell.angle_gamma   90.00
#
_symmetry.space_group_name_H-M   'P 1'
#
loop_
_entity.id
_entity.type
_entity.pdbx_description
1 polymer ?
#
loop_
_entity_poly.entity_id
_entity_poly.type
_entity_poly.pdbx_seq_one_letter_code
_entity_poly.pdbx_strand_id
1 'polypeptide(L)'
;MLIKKASFKTLRRYGASTVCLLVIFLWILGWTDYIFEKSFSKFDWPPYINVREQVLLELTGQPSSYLYENDWAYFEPLHIPTCEISKAMNKFLLIIVKSSPLHFLKRQAIRVTWGSVFNHSDFTVKTIFVIGREPFNQENKRLQKEIDLYNDILVGDYIDSYRNNTLKFKAYMEQ
;
A
#
# COMPACT_ATOMS: atom_id res chain seq x y z
N MET A 1 -2.33 -54.54 -45.98
CA MET A 1 -1.88 -54.12 -44.64
C MET A 1 -1.48 -52.64 -44.71
N LEU A 2 -2.42 -51.74 -44.39
CA LEU A 2 -2.29 -50.29 -44.59
C LEU A 2 -1.74 -49.63 -43.31
N ILE A 3 -0.45 -49.30 -43.29
CA ILE A 3 0.12 -48.46 -42.23
C ILE A 3 0.20 -47.02 -42.77
N LYS A 4 -0.77 -46.19 -42.41
CA LYS A 4 -0.77 -44.76 -42.73
C LYS A 4 0.42 -44.09 -42.03
N LYS A 5 1.35 -43.52 -42.78
CA LYS A 5 2.36 -42.58 -42.27
C LYS A 5 1.62 -41.37 -41.66
N ALA A 6 1.55 -41.30 -40.33
CA ALA A 6 1.03 -40.13 -39.64
C ALA A 6 1.88 -38.91 -40.02
N SER A 7 1.22 -37.82 -40.46
CA SER A 7 1.89 -36.59 -40.89
C SER A 7 2.70 -35.99 -39.74
N PHE A 8 3.97 -35.71 -39.98
CA PHE A 8 4.94 -35.17 -39.03
C PHE A 8 4.42 -33.91 -38.31
N LYS A 9 3.60 -33.09 -38.98
CA LYS A 9 2.94 -31.91 -38.37
C LYS A 9 1.93 -32.28 -37.29
N THR A 10 1.20 -33.38 -37.46
CA THR A 10 0.20 -33.85 -36.50
C THR A 10 0.89 -34.46 -35.27
N LEU A 11 1.96 -35.24 -35.48
CA LEU A 11 2.79 -35.77 -34.38
C LEU A 11 3.42 -34.66 -33.53
N ARG A 12 3.92 -33.59 -34.17
CA ARG A 12 4.45 -32.40 -33.48
C ARG A 12 3.39 -31.61 -32.71
N ARG A 13 2.16 -31.49 -33.24
CA ARG A 13 1.05 -30.81 -32.53
C ARG A 13 0.59 -31.60 -31.31
N TYR A 14 0.42 -32.92 -31.44
CA TYR A 14 0.06 -33.77 -30.29
C TYR A 14 1.18 -33.79 -29.25
N GLY A 15 2.45 -33.84 -29.67
CA GLY A 15 3.59 -33.74 -28.77
C GLY A 15 3.65 -32.42 -27.99
N ALA A 16 3.36 -31.28 -28.65
CA ALA A 16 3.28 -29.99 -27.99
C ALA A 16 2.13 -29.93 -26.97
N SER A 17 0.95 -30.44 -27.34
CA SER A 17 -0.21 -30.49 -26.43
C SER A 17 0.05 -31.37 -25.21
N THR A 18 0.70 -32.53 -25.38
CA THR A 18 1.04 -33.41 -24.24
C THR A 18 2.03 -32.78 -23.29
N VAL A 19 3.03 -32.04 -23.80
CA VAL A 19 4.00 -31.32 -22.95
C VAL A 19 3.31 -30.19 -22.18
N CYS A 20 2.43 -29.42 -22.82
CA CYS A 20 1.66 -28.38 -22.12
C CYS A 20 0.77 -28.96 -21.02
N LEU A 21 0.05 -30.06 -21.30
CA LEU A 21 -0.79 -30.71 -20.30
C LEU A 21 0.03 -31.25 -19.11
N LEU A 22 1.21 -31.79 -19.38
CA LEU A 22 2.12 -32.25 -18.34
C LEU A 22 2.64 -31.08 -17.49
N VAL A 23 3.05 -29.97 -18.11
CA VAL A 23 3.48 -28.77 -17.35
C VAL A 23 2.35 -28.21 -16.48
N ILE A 24 1.12 -28.15 -17.00
CA ILE A 24 -0.05 -27.71 -16.22
C ILE A 24 -0.33 -28.69 -15.07
N PHE A 25 -0.25 -29.99 -15.33
CA PHE A 25 -0.44 -31.01 -14.30
C PHE A 25 0.61 -30.92 -13.19
N LEU A 26 1.89 -30.71 -13.55
CA LEU A 26 2.97 -30.53 -12.58
C LEU A 26 2.84 -29.22 -11.78
N TRP A 27 2.31 -28.16 -12.41
CA TRP A 27 1.98 -26.91 -11.74
C TRP A 27 0.81 -27.09 -10.75
N ILE A 28 -0.26 -27.81 -11.14
CA ILE A 28 -1.40 -28.11 -10.25
C ILE A 28 -0.97 -28.93 -9.04
N LEU A 29 -0.02 -29.86 -9.21
CA LEU A 29 0.55 -30.65 -8.11
C LEU A 29 1.52 -29.83 -7.24
N GLY A 30 1.81 -28.57 -7.56
CA GLY A 30 2.73 -27.71 -6.81
C GLY A 30 4.20 -28.13 -6.94
N TRP A 31 4.53 -29.00 -7.89
CA TRP A 31 5.89 -29.51 -8.01
C TRP A 31 6.87 -28.43 -8.47
N THR A 32 6.37 -27.46 -9.24
CA THR A 32 7.12 -26.26 -9.59
C THR A 32 7.41 -25.41 -8.36
N ASP A 33 6.46 -25.29 -7.43
CA ASP A 33 6.64 -24.46 -6.23
C ASP A 33 7.72 -25.07 -5.33
N TYR A 34 7.73 -26.39 -5.17
CA TYR A 34 8.77 -27.12 -4.44
C TYR A 34 10.18 -26.93 -5.01
N ILE A 35 10.32 -26.91 -6.35
CA ILE A 35 11.63 -26.73 -7.01
C ILE A 35 12.18 -25.30 -6.80
N PHE A 36 11.31 -24.30 -6.72
CA PHE A 36 11.70 -22.90 -6.52
C PHE A 36 11.62 -22.45 -5.05
N GLU A 37 11.22 -23.33 -4.13
CA GLU A 37 11.16 -23.05 -2.71
C GLU A 37 12.59 -22.89 -2.14
N LYS A 38 12.81 -21.78 -1.43
CA LYS A 38 14.02 -21.61 -0.62
C LYS A 38 13.74 -22.16 0.77
N SER A 39 14.69 -22.94 1.32
CA SER A 39 14.63 -23.38 2.72
C SER A 39 14.40 -22.20 3.65
N PHE A 40 13.52 -22.36 4.63
CA PHE A 40 13.27 -21.37 5.68
C PHE A 40 14.56 -21.00 6.44
N SER A 41 15.53 -21.91 6.52
CA SER A 41 16.85 -21.63 7.12
C SER A 41 17.71 -20.63 6.33
N LYS A 42 17.36 -20.33 5.07
CA LYS A 42 18.00 -19.32 4.22
C LYS A 42 17.11 -18.09 4.00
N PHE A 43 15.95 -18.05 4.67
CA PHE A 43 14.99 -16.97 4.54
C PHE A 43 15.31 -15.91 5.59
N ASP A 44 15.74 -14.74 5.10
CA ASP A 44 15.96 -13.56 5.93
C ASP A 44 14.90 -12.52 5.58
N TRP A 45 14.06 -12.16 6.56
CA TRP A 45 13.07 -11.09 6.39
C TRP A 45 13.75 -9.74 6.58
N PRO A 46 13.65 -8.79 5.63
CA PRO A 46 14.07 -7.42 5.89
C PRO A 46 13.14 -6.82 6.97
N PRO A 47 13.67 -6.23 8.04
CA PRO A 47 15.06 -5.82 8.25
C PRO A 47 15.92 -6.98 8.78
N TYR A 48 17.14 -7.11 8.23
CA TYR A 48 18.15 -8.12 8.58
C TYR A 48 18.75 -7.91 9.98
N ILE A 49 17.90 -7.89 11.01
CA ILE A 49 18.28 -7.60 12.40
C ILE A 49 18.07 -8.82 13.28
N ASN A 50 18.92 -8.94 14.29
CA ASN A 50 18.71 -9.90 15.35
C ASN A 50 17.65 -9.37 16.33
N VAL A 51 16.40 -9.80 16.14
CA VAL A 51 15.26 -9.36 16.98
C VAL A 51 15.53 -9.64 18.46
N ARG A 52 16.17 -10.78 18.79
CA ARG A 52 16.46 -11.13 20.20
C ARG A 52 17.37 -10.10 20.85
N GLU A 53 18.41 -9.67 20.15
CA GLU A 53 19.32 -8.64 20.63
C GLU A 53 18.58 -7.31 20.88
N GLN A 54 17.75 -6.88 19.92
CA GLN A 54 16.98 -5.64 20.08
C GLN A 54 16.00 -5.70 21.25
N VAL A 55 15.32 -6.83 21.46
CA VAL A 55 14.43 -7.02 22.62
C VAL A 55 15.20 -6.96 23.94
N LEU A 56 16.41 -7.54 23.99
CA LEU A 56 17.26 -7.46 25.18
C LEU A 56 17.72 -6.04 25.48
N LEU A 57 18.11 -5.28 24.45
CA LEU A 57 18.44 -3.85 24.60
C LEU A 57 17.27 -3.07 25.20
N GLU A 58 16.06 -3.24 24.64
CA GLU A 58 14.86 -2.57 25.13
C GLU A 58 14.53 -2.94 26.60
N LEU A 59 14.55 -4.24 26.92
CA LEU A 59 14.27 -4.73 28.28
C LEU A 59 15.30 -4.25 29.31
N THR A 60 16.52 -3.96 28.87
CA THR A 60 17.61 -3.47 29.72
C THR A 60 17.69 -1.95 29.75
N GLY A 61 16.79 -1.25 29.07
CA GLY A 61 16.76 0.22 28.98
C GLY A 61 17.91 0.81 28.15
N GLN A 62 18.56 0.00 27.31
CA GLN A 62 19.58 0.44 26.38
C GLN A 62 18.93 0.87 25.05
N PRO A 63 19.51 1.87 24.35
CA PRO A 63 18.96 2.32 23.08
C PRO A 63 19.05 1.19 22.04
N SER A 64 18.05 1.12 21.16
CA SER A 64 18.07 0.17 20.05
C SER A 64 19.25 0.44 19.12
N SER A 65 19.90 -0.61 18.62
CA SER A 65 21.02 -0.48 17.69
C SER A 65 20.56 0.01 16.31
N TYR A 66 19.28 -0.21 16.01
CA TYR A 66 18.64 0.19 14.77
C TYR A 66 17.48 1.11 15.07
N LEU A 67 17.25 2.07 14.18
CA LEU A 67 16.01 2.85 14.20
C LEU A 67 14.85 1.89 13.91
N TYR A 68 13.76 2.03 14.64
CA TYR A 68 12.52 1.35 14.30
C TYR A 68 12.15 1.76 12.84
N GLU A 69 11.46 0.92 12.07
CA GLU A 69 11.04 1.27 10.69
C GLU A 69 9.95 2.37 10.69
N ASN A 70 9.33 2.60 11.84
CA ASN A 70 8.09 3.30 12.03
C ASN A 70 8.16 4.13 13.32
N ASP A 71 8.95 5.23 13.40
CA ASP A 71 8.86 6.03 14.64
C ASP A 71 7.55 6.74 14.59
N TRP A 72 7.01 6.96 15.76
CA TRP A 72 5.98 7.95 15.95
C TRP A 72 6.61 9.30 16.34
N ALA A 73 7.74 9.31 17.05
CA ALA A 73 8.33 10.54 17.60
C ALA A 73 8.82 11.58 16.58
N TYR A 74 8.97 11.20 15.30
CA TYR A 74 9.46 12.10 14.24
C TYR A 74 8.41 12.41 13.17
N PHE A 75 7.14 12.07 13.40
CA PHE A 75 6.10 12.36 12.43
C PHE A 75 5.56 13.78 12.60
N GLU A 76 5.99 14.69 11.73
CA GLU A 76 5.42 16.03 11.64
C GLU A 76 4.56 16.18 10.38
N PRO A 77 3.30 16.65 10.49
CA PRO A 77 2.50 16.98 9.32
C PRO A 77 3.02 18.27 8.68
N LEU A 78 3.21 18.24 7.36
CA LEU A 78 3.54 19.43 6.57
C LEU A 78 2.34 20.34 6.38
N HIS A 79 1.15 19.75 6.28
CA HIS A 79 -0.09 20.50 6.09
C HIS A 79 -1.27 19.73 6.69
N ILE A 80 -2.09 20.43 7.48
CA ILE A 80 -3.28 19.89 8.14
C ILE A 80 -4.51 20.64 7.59
N PRO A 81 -5.55 19.92 7.12
CA PRO A 81 -6.77 20.56 6.62
C PRO A 81 -7.54 21.19 7.78
N THR A 82 -8.14 22.37 7.59
CA THR A 82 -8.93 22.99 8.65
C THR A 82 -10.26 22.25 8.88
N CYS A 83 -10.65 22.14 10.14
CA CYS A 83 -11.83 21.40 10.56
C CYS A 83 -12.83 22.30 11.28
N GLU A 84 -13.82 22.79 10.53
CA GLU A 84 -14.95 23.56 11.07
C GLU A 84 -16.11 22.61 11.41
N ILE A 85 -15.89 21.68 12.34
CA ILE A 85 -17.01 20.89 12.88
C ILE A 85 -17.66 21.74 13.97
N SER A 86 -18.92 22.10 13.77
CA SER A 86 -19.69 22.79 14.82
C SER A 86 -19.78 21.87 16.04
N LYS A 87 -19.40 22.39 17.23
CA LYS A 87 -19.53 21.67 18.51
C LYS A 87 -20.98 21.23 18.82
N ALA A 88 -21.97 21.72 18.06
CA ALA A 88 -23.38 21.39 18.21
C ALA A 88 -23.77 20.02 17.61
N MET A 89 -22.93 19.41 16.75
CA MET A 89 -23.21 18.10 16.15
C MET A 89 -22.51 17.00 16.95
N ASN A 90 -23.26 16.32 17.83
CA ASN A 90 -22.74 15.28 18.73
C ASN A 90 -22.33 13.96 18.04
N LYS A 91 -22.50 13.85 16.71
CA LYS A 91 -22.23 12.62 15.96
C LYS A 91 -21.49 12.96 14.65
N PHE A 92 -20.25 12.48 14.52
CA PHE A 92 -19.44 12.67 13.31
C PHE A 92 -18.85 11.34 12.82
N LEU A 93 -18.60 11.25 11.52
CA LEU A 93 -17.88 10.17 10.86
C LEU A 93 -16.74 10.77 10.03
N LEU A 94 -15.50 10.44 10.37
CA LEU A 94 -14.33 10.82 9.59
C LEU A 94 -13.91 9.63 8.70
N ILE A 95 -13.91 9.85 7.39
CA ILE A 95 -13.42 8.88 6.40
C ILE A 95 -12.03 9.32 5.95
N ILE A 96 -11.05 8.45 6.15
CA ILE A 96 -9.65 8.75 5.83
C ILE A 96 -9.22 7.90 4.65
N VAL A 97 -8.83 8.57 3.57
CA VAL A 97 -8.46 7.92 2.32
C VAL A 97 -6.96 8.07 2.09
N LYS A 98 -6.22 6.95 2.15
CA LYS A 98 -4.83 6.92 1.71
C LYS A 98 -4.76 7.16 0.21
N SER A 99 -4.06 8.21 -0.20
CA SER A 99 -3.91 8.63 -1.60
C SER A 99 -2.43 8.88 -1.91
N SER A 100 -2.09 9.31 -3.12
CA SER A 100 -0.74 9.74 -3.53
C SER A 100 -0.80 11.14 -4.15
N PRO A 101 0.23 12.00 -4.03
CA PRO A 101 0.27 13.32 -4.69
C PRO A 101 -0.21 13.32 -6.14
N LEU A 102 0.20 12.32 -6.91
CA LEU A 102 -0.10 12.17 -8.34
C LEU A 102 -1.54 11.75 -8.65
N HIS A 103 -2.30 11.31 -7.66
CA HIS A 103 -3.66 10.77 -7.82
C HIS A 103 -4.78 11.83 -7.76
N PHE A 104 -4.56 13.03 -8.33
CA PHE A 104 -5.57 14.11 -8.36
C PHE A 104 -6.93 13.63 -8.89
N LEU A 105 -6.94 13.00 -10.07
CA LEU A 105 -8.19 12.55 -10.71
C LEU A 105 -8.93 11.49 -9.88
N LYS A 106 -8.20 10.64 -9.13
CA LYS A 106 -8.82 9.64 -8.25
C LYS A 106 -9.47 10.29 -7.04
N ARG A 107 -8.80 11.27 -6.42
CA ARG A 107 -9.40 12.08 -5.35
C ARG A 107 -10.62 12.84 -5.85
N GLN A 108 -10.54 13.45 -7.03
CA GLN A 108 -11.67 14.13 -7.64
C GLN A 108 -12.86 13.20 -7.86
N ALA A 109 -12.62 11.98 -8.36
CA ALA A 109 -13.67 10.98 -8.52
C ALA A 109 -14.36 10.64 -7.18
N ILE A 110 -13.59 10.52 -6.09
CA ILE A 110 -14.14 10.30 -4.73
C ILE A 110 -14.96 11.52 -4.30
N ARG A 111 -14.44 12.74 -4.46
CA ARG A 111 -15.14 13.99 -4.10
C ARG A 111 -16.46 14.19 -4.81
N VAL A 112 -16.62 13.72 -6.06
CA VAL A 112 -17.86 13.85 -6.83
C VAL A 112 -18.77 12.63 -6.73
N THR A 113 -18.34 11.58 -6.02
CA THR A 113 -19.13 10.36 -5.80
C THR A 113 -19.42 10.18 -4.31
N TRP A 114 -18.96 9.11 -3.69
CA TRP A 114 -19.31 8.76 -2.31
C TRP A 114 -18.65 9.66 -1.26
N GLY A 115 -17.55 10.35 -1.60
CA GLY A 115 -16.84 11.24 -0.69
C GLY A 115 -17.49 12.62 -0.52
N SER A 116 -18.53 12.94 -1.32
CA SER A 116 -19.27 14.21 -1.29
C SER A 116 -20.37 14.25 -0.23
N VAL A 117 -20.54 13.18 0.54
CA VAL A 117 -21.61 13.08 1.53
C VAL A 117 -21.21 13.91 2.74
N PHE A 118 -21.88 15.04 2.95
CA PHE A 118 -21.58 15.96 4.08
C PHE A 118 -22.48 15.71 5.29
N ASN A 119 -23.75 15.37 5.06
CA ASN A 119 -24.71 15.05 6.11
C ASN A 119 -25.53 13.82 5.69
N HIS A 120 -25.44 12.76 6.47
CA HIS A 120 -26.31 11.60 6.31
C HIS A 120 -26.98 11.31 7.65
N SER A 121 -28.29 11.51 7.71
CA SER A 121 -29.06 11.47 8.97
C SER A 121 -28.50 12.46 10.00
N ASP A 122 -28.33 12.03 11.26
CA ASP A 122 -27.77 12.84 12.35
C ASP A 122 -26.23 12.99 12.33
N PHE A 123 -25.54 12.38 11.36
CA PHE A 123 -24.07 12.36 11.31
C PHE A 123 -23.52 13.38 10.31
N THR A 124 -22.55 14.17 10.78
CA THR A 124 -21.65 14.90 9.88
C THR A 124 -20.61 13.93 9.34
N VAL A 125 -20.56 13.75 8.03
CA VAL A 125 -19.55 12.92 7.38
C VAL A 125 -18.50 13.84 6.77
N LYS A 126 -17.23 13.61 7.09
CA LYS A 126 -16.11 14.33 6.48
C LYS A 126 -15.12 13.35 5.90
N THR A 127 -14.75 13.54 4.64
CA THR A 127 -13.72 12.75 3.98
C THR A 127 -12.44 13.57 3.89
N ILE A 128 -11.31 13.00 4.30
CA ILE A 128 -9.98 13.60 4.12
C ILE A 128 -9.05 12.65 3.38
N PHE A 129 -8.08 13.20 2.65
CA PHE A 129 -7.07 12.45 1.92
C PHE A 129 -5.72 12.56 2.62
N VAL A 130 -5.06 11.44 2.88
CA VAL A 130 -3.72 11.42 3.49
C VAL A 130 -2.69 11.06 2.43
N ILE A 131 -1.69 11.92 2.26
CA ILE A 131 -0.61 11.76 1.28
C ILE A 131 0.76 12.05 1.91
N GLY A 132 1.81 11.55 1.27
CA GLY A 132 3.20 11.96 1.57
C GLY A 132 3.73 12.97 0.56
N ARG A 133 5.01 13.32 0.68
CA ARG A 133 5.79 14.08 -0.31
C ARG A 133 6.07 13.26 -1.57
N GLU A 134 6.20 13.96 -2.69
CA GLU A 134 6.67 13.34 -3.93
C GLU A 134 8.19 13.09 -3.86
N PRO A 135 8.72 11.92 -4.29
CA PRO A 135 10.13 11.55 -4.14
C PRO A 135 11.13 12.50 -4.81
N PHE A 136 10.75 13.21 -5.86
CA PHE A 136 11.69 14.00 -6.68
C PHE A 136 11.78 15.48 -6.30
N ASN A 137 11.29 15.88 -5.12
CA ASN A 137 11.38 17.24 -4.60
C ASN A 137 10.88 18.33 -5.57
N GLN A 138 10.03 17.95 -6.53
CA GLN A 138 9.34 18.92 -7.37
C GLN A 138 8.18 19.45 -6.56
N GLU A 139 8.23 20.73 -6.21
CA GLU A 139 7.06 21.43 -5.72
C GLU A 139 5.93 21.28 -6.73
N ASN A 140 4.99 20.40 -6.40
CA ASN A 140 3.87 20.14 -7.27
C ASN A 140 2.88 21.29 -7.13
N LYS A 141 3.07 22.35 -7.93
CA LYS A 141 2.19 23.54 -7.96
C LYS A 141 0.72 23.16 -8.15
N ARG A 142 0.42 22.01 -8.76
CA ARG A 142 -0.96 21.51 -8.90
C ARG A 142 -1.48 20.97 -7.57
N LEU A 143 -0.66 20.26 -6.80
CA LEU A 143 -1.02 19.79 -5.47
C LEU A 143 -1.28 20.97 -4.52
N GLN A 144 -0.43 22.01 -4.53
CA GLN A 144 -0.67 23.18 -3.67
C GLN A 144 -2.00 23.86 -4.01
N LYS A 145 -2.28 24.08 -5.29
CA LYS A 145 -3.59 24.59 -5.75
C LYS A 145 -4.76 23.70 -5.32
N GLU A 146 -4.57 22.38 -5.30
CA GLU A 146 -5.61 21.46 -4.85
C GLU A 146 -5.83 21.56 -3.33
N ILE A 147 -4.75 21.62 -2.56
CA ILE A 147 -4.77 21.80 -1.10
C ILE A 147 -5.54 23.07 -0.76
N ASP A 148 -5.17 24.19 -1.38
CA ASP A 148 -5.80 25.50 -1.16
C ASP A 148 -7.28 25.51 -1.56
N LEU A 149 -7.62 24.79 -2.65
CA LEU A 149 -8.99 24.79 -3.20
C LEU A 149 -9.97 23.93 -2.39
N TYR A 150 -9.54 22.76 -1.92
CA TYR A 150 -10.44 21.78 -1.30
C TYR A 150 -10.28 21.67 0.21
N ASN A 151 -9.11 22.01 0.77
CA ASN A 151 -8.84 21.98 2.20
C ASN A 151 -9.25 20.65 2.89
N ASP A 152 -9.00 19.54 2.19
CA ASP A 152 -9.37 18.18 2.60
C ASP A 152 -8.18 17.21 2.57
N ILE A 153 -6.95 17.73 2.47
CA ILE A 153 -5.73 16.93 2.32
C ILE A 153 -4.85 17.09 3.55
N LEU A 154 -4.45 15.97 4.16
CA LEU A 154 -3.39 15.90 5.17
C LEU A 154 -2.09 15.46 4.48
N VAL A 155 -1.04 16.28 4.60
CA VAL A 155 0.28 16.00 4.02
C VAL A 155 1.26 15.70 5.13
N GLY A 156 1.85 14.51 5.14
CA GLY A 156 2.89 14.14 6.09
C GLY A 156 4.31 14.29 5.55
N ASP A 157 5.29 14.48 6.45
CA ASP A 157 6.69 14.69 6.07
C ASP A 157 7.47 13.42 5.69
N TYR A 158 6.91 12.57 4.81
CA TYR A 158 7.58 11.35 4.33
C TYR A 158 7.40 11.18 2.83
N ILE A 159 8.36 10.51 2.18
CA ILE A 159 8.24 10.21 0.75
C ILE A 159 7.12 9.19 0.55
N ASP A 160 6.16 9.54 -0.32
CA ASP A 160 5.05 8.68 -0.69
C ASP A 160 5.55 7.54 -1.58
N SER A 161 5.76 6.38 -0.95
CA SER A 161 6.13 5.14 -1.60
C SER A 161 5.36 3.98 -0.99
N TYR A 162 5.27 2.86 -1.70
CA TYR A 162 4.60 1.66 -1.17
C TYR A 162 5.23 1.17 0.13
N ARG A 163 6.57 1.24 0.24
CA ARG A 163 7.31 0.92 1.47
C ARG A 163 6.88 1.80 2.64
N ASN A 164 6.63 3.07 2.38
CA ASN A 164 6.27 4.07 3.39
C ASN A 164 4.74 4.19 3.63
N ASN A 165 3.94 3.26 3.10
CA ASN A 165 2.48 3.33 3.23
C ASN A 165 1.99 3.14 4.69
N THR A 166 2.84 2.58 5.55
CA THR A 166 2.58 2.50 7.00
C THR A 166 2.68 3.87 7.67
N LEU A 167 3.52 4.77 7.16
CA LEU A 167 3.62 6.16 7.65
C LEU A 167 2.32 6.93 7.41
N LYS A 168 1.58 6.63 6.33
CA LYS A 168 0.23 7.16 6.12
C LYS A 168 -0.74 6.79 7.23
N PHE A 169 -0.62 5.59 7.81
CA PHE A 169 -1.48 5.16 8.92
C PHE A 169 -1.22 5.98 10.17
N LYS A 170 0.06 6.18 10.49
CA LYS A 170 0.49 6.96 11.66
C LYS A 170 0.06 8.41 11.59
N ALA A 171 0.18 9.00 10.40
CA ALA A 171 -0.10 10.40 10.15
C ALA A 171 -1.42 10.92 10.73
N TYR A 172 -2.47 10.09 10.69
CA TYR A 172 -3.80 10.52 11.10
C TYR A 172 -4.27 9.95 12.44
N MET A 173 -3.53 9.02 13.06
CA MET A 173 -3.94 8.39 14.32
C MET A 173 -3.51 9.18 15.56
N GLU A 174 -2.52 10.06 15.43
CA GLU A 174 -2.02 10.90 16.54
C GLU A 174 -2.51 12.36 16.44
N GLN A 175 -3.42 12.64 15.51
CA GLN A 175 -4.06 13.95 15.31
C GLN A 175 -5.44 13.99 15.96
#